data_AF-A0A952QXX4-F1
#
_entry.id   AF-A0A952QXX4-F1
#
_cell.length_a   1.000
_cell.length_b   1.000
_cell.length_c   1.000
_cell.angle_alpha   90.00
_cell.angle_beta   90.00
_cell.angle_gamma   90.00
#
_symmetry.space_group_name_H-M   'P 1'
#
loop_
_entity.id
_entity.type
_entity.pdbx_description
1 polymer ?
#
loop_
_entity_poly.entity_id
_entity_poly.type
_entity_poly.pdbx_seq_one_letter_code
_entity_poly.pdbx_strand_id
1 'polypeptide(L)'
;MSGPEKVARPARARRAGASPSEGVPLYGLVLAGGKSRRMGRPKWALEYHGEPHALHLREMLTEHCEMAFLSLRPDQAAEPGVAGVPLVVDAFEDLGPLGGILSAMRLHPGAAWLVLACDLPFVSHATLEHLLAQRHRVNLATAYRSPQDGLPEPLCAVYEPSALQRLEEAAADGRRCPRKVLIDAGATLIDSLDARELTNANLPTEYERALASLERGDRMTQAKSVTIDYFAVLREARGEARETLETTAATAAELYEELRVRHGFSLPRSALRVAVNDDFVPWEHELRGGDRVSFIPPVAGG
;
A
#
# COMPACT_ATOMS: atom_id res chain seq x y z
N MET A 1 34.15 29.75 22.07
CA MET A 1 33.90 28.66 23.04
C MET A 1 32.63 27.97 22.60
N SER A 2 32.78 26.89 21.82
CA SER A 2 31.69 26.11 21.24
C SER A 2 31.15 25.11 22.27
N GLY A 3 29.83 25.09 22.47
CA GLY A 3 29.10 24.07 23.21
C GLY A 3 28.78 22.85 22.34
N PRO A 4 28.50 21.68 22.94
CA PRO A 4 28.84 20.39 22.35
C PRO A 4 27.79 19.84 21.36
N GLU A 5 28.32 19.12 20.37
CA GLU A 5 27.63 18.28 19.40
C GLU A 5 26.64 17.31 20.07
N LYS A 6 25.41 17.28 19.54
CA LYS A 6 24.47 16.19 19.79
C LYS A 6 24.98 14.93 19.08
N VAL A 7 25.51 14.02 19.88
CA VAL A 7 25.96 12.68 19.51
C VAL A 7 24.81 11.92 18.84
N ALA A 8 24.99 11.58 17.57
CA ALA A 8 24.14 10.64 16.85
C ALA A 8 24.25 9.25 17.52
N ARG A 9 23.09 8.67 17.87
CA ARG A 9 23.02 7.28 18.36
C ARG A 9 23.44 6.32 17.24
N PRO A 10 24.25 5.28 17.52
CA PRO A 10 24.64 4.33 16.49
C PRO A 10 23.44 3.45 16.12
N ALA A 11 23.26 3.24 14.81
CA ALA A 11 22.43 2.19 14.26
C ALA A 11 22.82 0.84 14.89
N ARG A 12 21.83 0.04 15.30
CA ARG A 12 22.06 -1.28 15.88
C ARG A 12 22.92 -2.12 14.93
N ALA A 13 24.08 -2.54 15.41
CA ALA A 13 24.95 -3.48 14.73
C ALA A 13 24.18 -4.78 14.44
N ARG A 14 24.02 -5.10 13.15
CA ARG A 14 23.66 -6.45 12.71
C ARG A 14 24.75 -7.42 13.21
N ARG A 15 24.33 -8.55 13.77
CA ARG A 15 25.22 -9.65 14.15
C ARG A 15 26.03 -10.07 12.91
N ALA A 16 27.32 -9.82 12.94
CA ALA A 16 28.29 -10.44 12.06
C ALA A 16 28.33 -11.94 12.36
N GLY A 17 27.99 -12.77 11.36
CA GLY A 17 28.01 -14.22 11.51
C GLY A 17 27.05 -14.97 10.59
N ALA A 18 27.09 -14.69 9.29
CA ALA A 18 26.62 -15.62 8.27
C ALA A 18 27.49 -15.40 7.01
N SER A 19 28.21 -16.44 6.61
CA SER A 19 28.88 -16.56 5.31
C SER A 19 27.90 -16.31 4.16
N PRO A 20 28.33 -15.73 3.01
CA PRO A 20 27.45 -15.44 1.89
C PRO A 20 26.97 -16.76 1.28
N SER A 21 25.75 -17.17 1.62
CA SER A 21 25.07 -18.28 0.96
C SER A 21 24.65 -17.84 -0.45
N GLU A 22 24.95 -18.67 -1.46
CA GLU A 22 24.61 -18.53 -2.88
C GLU A 22 23.09 -18.32 -3.13
N GLY A 23 22.60 -17.11 -2.92
CA GLY A 23 21.22 -16.70 -3.19
C GLY A 23 21.17 -15.47 -4.09
N VAL A 24 20.09 -15.35 -4.89
CA VAL A 24 19.80 -14.12 -5.65
C VAL A 24 19.57 -12.99 -4.65
N PRO A 25 20.41 -11.93 -4.64
CA PRO A 25 20.25 -10.82 -3.72
C PRO A 25 18.94 -10.07 -3.99
N LEU A 26 18.35 -9.49 -2.95
CA LEU A 26 17.12 -8.71 -3.06
C LEU A 26 17.40 -7.25 -2.70
N TYR A 27 17.18 -6.35 -3.66
CA TYR A 27 17.31 -4.91 -3.49
C TYR A 27 15.94 -4.22 -3.55
N GLY A 28 15.79 -3.13 -2.82
CA GLY A 28 14.60 -2.31 -2.79
C GLY A 28 14.71 -1.10 -3.72
N LEU A 29 13.61 -0.72 -4.38
CA LEU A 29 13.55 0.47 -5.21
C LEU A 29 12.25 1.24 -4.93
N VAL A 30 12.38 2.50 -4.51
CA VAL A 30 11.25 3.44 -4.45
C VAL A 30 11.25 4.32 -5.69
N LEU A 31 10.18 4.26 -6.49
CA LEU A 31 10.02 5.06 -7.70
C LEU A 31 9.44 6.44 -7.36
N ALA A 32 10.28 7.49 -7.46
CA ALA A 32 9.90 8.86 -7.09
C ALA A 32 10.19 9.93 -8.17
N GLY A 33 10.65 9.52 -9.35
CA GLY A 33 10.97 10.39 -10.50
C GLY A 33 9.79 11.05 -11.24
N GLY A 34 8.59 11.12 -10.65
CA GLY A 34 7.41 11.70 -11.31
C GLY A 34 7.45 13.23 -11.45
N LYS A 35 6.92 13.78 -12.56
CA LYS A 35 6.87 15.24 -12.82
C LYS A 35 5.87 16.00 -11.91
N SER A 36 5.04 15.29 -11.12
CA SER A 36 4.08 15.83 -10.13
C SER A 36 3.30 17.09 -10.52
N ARG A 37 2.92 17.21 -11.79
CA ARG A 37 2.28 18.41 -12.35
C ARG A 37 0.99 18.83 -11.63
N ARG A 38 0.25 17.86 -11.08
CA ARG A 38 -1.03 18.09 -10.38
C ARG A 38 -0.86 18.52 -8.92
N MET A 39 0.23 18.13 -8.27
CA MET A 39 0.48 18.38 -6.85
C MET A 39 1.33 19.64 -6.61
N GLY A 40 1.96 20.20 -7.64
CA GLY A 40 2.74 21.45 -7.55
C GLY A 40 4.07 21.34 -6.79
N ARG A 41 4.40 20.16 -6.23
CA ARG A 41 5.64 19.84 -5.51
C ARG A 41 6.20 18.48 -5.97
N PRO A 42 7.52 18.23 -5.89
CA PRO A 42 8.09 16.97 -6.33
C PRO A 42 7.50 15.77 -5.56
N LYS A 43 7.23 14.66 -6.25
CA LYS A 43 6.53 13.49 -5.67
C LYS A 43 7.26 12.92 -4.45
N TRP A 44 8.60 12.93 -4.48
CA TRP A 44 9.44 12.41 -3.42
C TRP A 44 9.25 13.14 -2.08
N ALA A 45 8.86 14.43 -2.12
CA ALA A 45 8.71 15.31 -0.96
C ALA A 45 7.28 15.34 -0.39
N LEU A 46 6.38 14.47 -0.86
CA LEU A 46 5.05 14.35 -0.26
C LEU A 46 5.18 13.70 1.12
N GLU A 47 4.53 14.26 2.14
CA GLU A 47 4.65 13.79 3.52
C GLU A 47 3.33 13.15 3.96
N TYR A 48 3.36 11.88 4.39
CA TYR A 48 2.20 11.21 4.98
C TYR A 48 2.39 10.87 6.46
N HIS A 49 3.65 10.69 6.88
CA HIS A 49 4.03 10.29 8.24
C HIS A 49 4.88 11.35 8.95
N GLY A 50 4.73 12.61 8.57
CA GLY A 50 5.55 13.72 9.07
C GLY A 50 6.98 13.79 8.51
N GLU A 51 7.28 12.97 7.51
CA GLU A 51 8.52 12.97 6.74
C GLU A 51 8.25 12.68 5.25
N PRO A 52 9.19 12.99 4.33
CA PRO A 52 9.06 12.66 2.92
C PRO A 52 8.82 11.17 2.70
N HIS A 53 7.66 10.81 2.15
CA HIS A 53 7.19 9.43 2.06
C HIS A 53 8.11 8.53 1.24
N ALA A 54 8.77 9.10 0.23
CA ALA A 54 9.74 8.34 -0.55
C ALA A 54 10.95 7.89 0.29
N LEU A 55 11.37 8.70 1.27
CA LEU A 55 12.42 8.34 2.23
C LEU A 55 11.90 7.33 3.26
N HIS A 56 10.67 7.52 3.73
CA HIS A 56 9.98 6.59 4.62
C HIS A 56 9.90 5.18 4.03
N LEU A 57 9.39 5.05 2.79
CA LEU A 57 9.30 3.76 2.10
C LEU A 57 10.68 3.14 1.83
N ARG A 58 11.69 3.96 1.52
CA ARG A 58 13.06 3.45 1.33
C ARG A 58 13.60 2.87 2.62
N GLU A 59 13.39 3.54 3.75
CA GLU A 59 13.81 3.05 5.06
C GLU A 59 13.11 1.74 5.40
N MET A 60 11.79 1.65 5.18
CA MET A 60 11.03 0.41 5.31
C MET A 60 11.63 -0.72 4.46
N LEU A 61 12.03 -0.45 3.21
CA LEU A 61 12.69 -1.44 2.35
C LEU A 61 14.04 -1.92 2.87
N THR A 62 14.80 -1.12 3.63
CA THR A 62 16.10 -1.55 4.20
C THR A 62 15.97 -2.66 5.24
N GLU A 63 14.78 -2.83 5.83
CA GLU A 63 14.52 -3.92 6.77
C GLU A 63 14.25 -5.26 6.07
N HIS A 64 13.82 -5.20 4.80
CA HIS A 64 13.44 -6.37 3.99
C HIS A 64 14.43 -6.70 2.87
N CYS A 65 15.30 -5.77 2.50
CA CYS A 65 16.25 -5.86 1.38
C CYS A 65 17.69 -5.68 1.85
N GLU A 66 18.66 -6.21 1.10
CA GLU A 66 20.09 -6.03 1.39
C GLU A 66 20.54 -4.59 1.16
N MET A 67 19.96 -3.93 0.15
CA MET A 67 20.15 -2.53 -0.18
C MET A 67 18.82 -1.95 -0.62
N ALA A 68 18.58 -0.65 -0.40
CA ALA A 68 17.40 0.04 -0.89
C ALA A 68 17.76 1.39 -1.50
N PHE A 69 17.16 1.70 -2.64
CA PHE A 69 17.46 2.85 -3.47
C PHE A 69 16.23 3.72 -3.69
N LEU A 70 16.47 5.00 -3.91
CA LEU A 70 15.46 5.93 -4.41
C LEU A 70 15.70 6.20 -5.90
N SER A 71 14.68 5.98 -6.73
CA SER A 71 14.73 6.26 -8.16
C SER A 71 14.22 7.67 -8.46
N LEU A 72 15.08 8.48 -9.07
CA LEU A 72 14.84 9.89 -9.37
C LEU A 72 15.24 10.21 -10.81
N ARG A 73 14.67 11.29 -11.35
CA ARG A 73 15.16 11.85 -12.61
C ARG A 73 16.51 12.56 -12.40
N PRO A 74 17.32 12.73 -13.47
CA PRO A 74 18.57 13.45 -13.40
C PRO A 74 18.48 14.85 -12.77
N ASP A 75 17.41 15.60 -13.06
CA ASP A 75 17.18 16.95 -12.51
C ASP A 75 16.88 16.95 -11.00
N GLN A 76 16.45 15.82 -10.45
CA GLN A 76 16.07 15.67 -9.05
C GLN A 76 17.16 15.03 -8.19
N ALA A 77 18.12 14.34 -8.81
CA ALA A 77 19.18 13.60 -8.11
C ALA A 77 20.15 14.51 -7.33
N ALA A 78 20.19 15.80 -7.66
CA ALA A 78 21.02 16.81 -6.98
C ALA A 78 20.27 17.61 -5.91
N GLU A 79 18.99 17.32 -5.65
CA GLU A 79 18.22 18.05 -4.64
C GLU A 79 18.80 17.80 -3.22
N PRO A 80 18.96 18.84 -2.37
CA PRO A 80 19.57 18.67 -1.05
C PRO A 80 18.86 17.66 -0.14
N GLY A 81 17.54 17.51 -0.29
CA GLY A 81 16.73 16.59 0.52
C GLY A 81 17.02 15.11 0.27
N VAL A 82 17.77 14.76 -0.78
CA VAL A 82 18.17 13.38 -1.10
C VAL A 82 19.68 13.18 -1.07
N ALA A 83 20.43 14.17 -0.55
CA ALA A 83 21.87 14.07 -0.41
C ALA A 83 22.26 12.91 0.52
N GLY A 84 23.20 12.06 0.07
CA GLY A 84 23.67 10.90 0.83
C GLY A 84 22.74 9.68 0.79
N VAL A 85 21.59 9.77 0.12
CA VAL A 85 20.70 8.63 -0.10
C VAL A 85 21.23 7.80 -1.28
N PRO A 86 21.23 6.45 -1.22
CA PRO A 86 21.53 5.62 -2.39
C PRO A 86 20.49 5.86 -3.50
N LEU A 87 20.96 6.32 -4.66
CA LEU A 87 20.08 6.68 -5.78
C LEU A 87 20.23 5.72 -6.96
N VAL A 88 19.12 5.50 -7.66
CA VAL A 88 19.11 5.05 -9.06
C VAL A 88 18.63 6.22 -9.91
N VAL A 89 19.51 6.82 -10.69
CA VAL A 89 19.13 7.88 -11.62
C VAL A 89 18.51 7.23 -12.86
N ASP A 90 17.28 7.61 -13.20
CA ASP A 90 16.59 7.10 -14.39
C ASP A 90 17.35 7.51 -15.65
N ALA A 91 17.84 6.51 -16.38
CA ALA A 91 18.61 6.68 -17.60
C ALA A 91 17.72 6.84 -18.84
N PHE A 92 16.40 6.68 -18.71
CA PHE A 92 15.47 6.71 -19.83
C PHE A 92 14.54 7.92 -19.77
N GLU A 93 14.49 8.67 -20.86
CA GLU A 93 13.52 9.73 -21.00
C GLU A 93 12.15 9.17 -21.42
N ASP A 94 11.09 9.63 -20.75
CA ASP A 94 9.69 9.33 -21.10
C ASP A 94 9.24 7.85 -21.13
N LEU A 95 10.00 6.91 -20.53
CA LEU A 95 9.55 5.53 -20.30
C LEU A 95 8.70 5.37 -19.02
N GLY A 96 8.55 6.43 -18.23
CA GLY A 96 7.77 6.39 -16.99
C GLY A 96 8.36 5.40 -15.97
N PRO A 97 7.53 4.73 -15.16
CA PRO A 97 8.00 3.79 -14.14
C PRO A 97 8.87 2.65 -14.67
N LEU A 98 8.67 2.23 -15.93
CA LEU A 98 9.49 1.21 -16.57
C LEU A 98 10.96 1.64 -16.71
N GLY A 99 11.22 2.93 -16.97
CA GLY A 99 12.58 3.48 -17.07
C GLY A 99 13.35 3.36 -15.76
N GLY A 100 12.71 3.72 -14.64
CA GLY A 100 13.29 3.55 -13.31
C GLY A 100 13.59 2.09 -12.94
N ILE A 101 12.67 1.17 -13.26
CA ILE A 101 12.87 -0.28 -13.02
C ILE A 101 14.04 -0.79 -13.85
N LEU A 102 14.08 -0.48 -15.15
CA LEU A 102 15.17 -0.90 -16.05
C LEU A 102 16.51 -0.32 -15.62
N SER A 103 16.55 0.94 -15.21
CA SER A 103 17.78 1.59 -14.72
C SER A 103 18.33 0.86 -13.49
N ALA A 104 17.46 0.47 -12.55
CA ALA A 104 17.85 -0.29 -11.37
C ALA A 104 18.35 -1.70 -11.74
N MET A 105 17.60 -2.43 -12.56
CA MET A 105 17.98 -3.78 -12.98
C MET A 105 19.28 -3.79 -13.80
N ARG A 106 19.55 -2.77 -14.62
CA ARG A 106 20.83 -2.63 -15.32
C ARG A 106 22.00 -2.35 -14.40
N LEU A 107 21.76 -1.59 -13.33
CA LEU A 107 22.79 -1.30 -12.33
C LEU A 107 23.21 -2.57 -11.57
N HIS A 108 22.25 -3.46 -11.28
CA HIS A 108 22.51 -4.77 -10.68
C HIS A 108 21.73 -5.90 -11.38
N PRO A 109 22.25 -6.43 -12.51
CA PRO A 109 21.54 -7.42 -13.34
C PRO A 109 21.32 -8.77 -12.67
N GLY A 110 22.13 -9.12 -11.66
CA GLY A 110 22.00 -10.37 -10.91
C GLY A 110 21.08 -10.29 -9.69
N ALA A 111 20.52 -9.11 -9.38
CA ALA A 111 19.66 -8.90 -8.22
C ALA A 111 18.18 -8.93 -8.59
N ALA A 112 17.37 -9.45 -7.68
CA ALA A 112 15.94 -9.23 -7.70
C ALA A 112 15.61 -7.86 -7.08
N TRP A 113 14.47 -7.30 -7.46
CA TRP A 113 14.08 -5.94 -7.10
C TRP A 113 12.66 -5.90 -6.52
N LEU A 114 12.54 -5.54 -5.24
CA LEU A 114 11.27 -5.15 -4.62
C LEU A 114 11.00 -3.68 -4.94
N VAL A 115 10.03 -3.44 -5.80
CA VAL A 115 9.70 -2.12 -6.36
C VAL A 115 8.43 -1.57 -5.73
N LEU A 116 8.51 -0.34 -5.24
CA LEU A 116 7.39 0.44 -4.68
C LEU A 116 7.23 1.78 -5.40
N ALA A 117 5.99 2.21 -5.67
CA ALA A 117 5.70 3.60 -5.99
C ALA A 117 5.64 4.46 -4.73
N CYS A 118 6.09 5.72 -4.83
CA CYS A 118 6.06 6.66 -3.71
C CYS A 118 4.69 7.30 -3.40
N ASP A 119 3.63 6.95 -4.13
CA ASP A 119 2.25 7.39 -3.88
C ASP A 119 1.37 6.32 -3.23
N LEU A 120 1.99 5.34 -2.57
CA LEU A 120 1.30 4.30 -1.81
C LEU A 120 1.35 4.60 -0.30
N PRO A 121 0.46 5.45 0.24
CA PRO A 121 0.50 5.90 1.64
C PRO A 121 0.19 4.79 2.65
N PHE A 122 -0.46 3.70 2.24
CA PHE A 122 -0.91 2.63 3.15
C PHE A 122 -0.04 1.36 3.10
N VAL A 123 1.02 1.34 2.28
CA VAL A 123 1.98 0.22 2.29
C VAL A 123 2.64 0.13 3.64
N SER A 124 2.78 -1.10 4.14
CA SER A 124 3.30 -1.38 5.47
C SER A 124 4.28 -2.56 5.45
N HIS A 125 4.94 -2.84 6.57
CA HIS A 125 5.77 -4.04 6.71
C HIS A 125 5.00 -5.33 6.42
N ALA A 126 3.75 -5.46 6.88
CA ALA A 126 2.98 -6.68 6.63
C ALA A 126 2.63 -6.85 5.14
N THR A 127 2.42 -5.74 4.42
CA THR A 127 2.27 -5.76 2.96
C THR A 127 3.53 -6.35 2.32
N LEU A 128 4.72 -5.83 2.68
CA LEU A 128 5.97 -6.33 2.10
C LEU A 128 6.26 -7.78 2.49
N GLU A 129 6.04 -8.15 3.74
CA GLU A 129 6.23 -9.52 4.25
C GLU A 129 5.34 -10.52 3.51
N HIS A 130 4.06 -10.17 3.30
CA HIS A 130 3.12 -11.00 2.54
C HIS A 130 3.57 -11.20 1.10
N LEU A 131 3.97 -10.12 0.41
CA LEU A 131 4.49 -10.20 -0.96
C LEU A 131 5.75 -11.10 -1.04
N LEU A 132 6.67 -10.95 -0.08
CA LEU A 132 7.91 -11.73 -0.04
C LEU A 132 7.68 -13.21 0.32
N ALA A 133 6.70 -13.51 1.16
CA ALA A 133 6.33 -14.89 1.48
C ALA A 133 5.80 -15.65 0.27
N GLN A 134 5.16 -14.96 -0.67
CA GLN A 134 4.61 -15.53 -1.90
C GLN A 134 5.56 -15.41 -3.10
N ARG A 135 6.80 -14.95 -2.91
CA ARG A 135 7.77 -14.75 -3.99
C ARG A 135 8.19 -16.08 -4.62
N HIS A 136 7.94 -16.24 -5.92
CA HIS A 136 8.39 -17.40 -6.69
C HIS A 136 9.51 -17.03 -7.69
N ARG A 137 10.75 -17.45 -7.39
CA ARG A 137 11.95 -17.10 -8.18
C ARG A 137 12.01 -17.65 -9.61
N VAL A 138 11.12 -18.60 -9.94
CA VAL A 138 11.01 -19.17 -11.29
C VAL A 138 10.24 -18.26 -12.25
N ASN A 139 9.37 -17.40 -11.72
CA ASN A 139 8.56 -16.48 -12.50
C ASN A 139 9.27 -15.13 -12.61
N LEU A 140 8.94 -14.35 -13.63
CA LEU A 140 9.61 -13.07 -13.87
C LEU A 140 9.30 -12.04 -12.78
N ALA A 141 8.10 -12.12 -12.20
CA ALA A 141 7.71 -11.26 -11.11
C ALA A 141 6.65 -11.91 -10.21
N THR A 142 6.57 -11.40 -8.99
CA THR A 142 5.43 -11.59 -8.08
C THR A 142 4.82 -10.22 -7.82
N ALA A 143 3.52 -10.07 -8.04
CA ALA A 143 2.80 -8.81 -7.93
C ALA A 143 1.42 -9.02 -7.32
N TYR A 144 0.85 -7.97 -6.73
CA TYR A 144 -0.54 -8.01 -6.30
C TYR A 144 -1.52 -7.96 -7.47
N ARG A 145 -2.73 -8.49 -7.29
CA ARG A 145 -3.88 -8.10 -8.09
C ARG A 145 -4.36 -6.74 -7.64
N SER A 146 -4.53 -5.82 -8.60
CA SER A 146 -5.18 -4.55 -8.31
C SER A 146 -6.65 -4.81 -7.92
N PRO A 147 -7.13 -4.27 -6.79
CA PRO A 147 -8.54 -4.35 -6.41
C PRO A 147 -9.50 -3.71 -7.42
N GLN A 148 -9.00 -2.84 -8.31
CA GLN A 148 -9.84 -2.09 -9.25
C GLN A 148 -10.26 -2.91 -10.48
N ASP A 149 -9.36 -3.76 -11.00
CA ASP A 149 -9.56 -4.47 -12.26
C ASP A 149 -8.97 -5.90 -12.28
N GLY A 150 -8.38 -6.36 -11.17
CA GLY A 150 -7.79 -7.69 -11.02
C GLY A 150 -6.47 -7.91 -11.80
N LEU A 151 -5.99 -6.91 -12.53
CA LEU A 151 -4.73 -6.97 -13.28
C LEU A 151 -3.53 -6.66 -12.36
N PRO A 152 -2.29 -7.06 -12.73
CA PRO A 152 -1.13 -6.94 -11.85
C PRO A 152 -0.86 -5.50 -11.40
N GLU A 153 -0.48 -5.26 -10.14
CA GLU A 153 0.05 -3.97 -9.68
C GLU A 153 1.58 -3.96 -9.85
N PRO A 154 2.11 -3.31 -10.89
CA PRO A 154 3.54 -3.39 -11.20
C PRO A 154 4.42 -2.57 -10.26
N LEU A 155 3.85 -1.64 -9.47
CA LEU A 155 4.61 -0.74 -8.61
C LEU A 155 4.44 -1.07 -7.12
N CYS A 156 4.03 -2.29 -6.82
CA CYS A 156 4.19 -2.96 -5.54
C CYS A 156 4.45 -4.44 -5.85
N ALA A 157 5.66 -4.74 -6.33
CA ALA A 157 5.99 -6.03 -6.93
C ALA A 157 7.46 -6.39 -6.75
N VAL A 158 7.76 -7.69 -6.77
CA VAL A 158 9.12 -8.21 -6.86
C VAL A 158 9.39 -8.62 -8.29
N TYR A 159 10.44 -8.07 -8.90
CA TYR A 159 10.96 -8.44 -10.21
C TYR A 159 12.21 -9.30 -10.05
N GLU A 160 12.22 -10.48 -10.65
CA GLU A 160 13.39 -11.37 -10.65
C GLU A 160 14.42 -10.92 -11.69
N PRO A 161 15.71 -11.30 -11.55
CA PRO A 161 16.76 -10.96 -12.53
C PRO A 161 16.37 -11.31 -13.98
N SER A 162 15.67 -12.43 -14.16
CA SER A 162 15.18 -12.91 -15.45
C SER A 162 14.18 -11.94 -16.12
N ALA A 163 13.56 -11.03 -15.38
CA ALA A 163 12.66 -10.02 -15.93
C ALA A 163 13.39 -8.98 -16.79
N LEU A 164 14.69 -8.76 -16.58
CA LEU A 164 15.45 -7.69 -17.25
C LEU A 164 15.29 -7.77 -18.77
N GLN A 165 15.57 -8.94 -19.36
CA GLN A 165 15.50 -9.12 -20.81
C GLN A 165 14.09 -8.80 -21.37
N ARG A 166 13.03 -9.27 -20.70
CA ARG A 166 11.64 -9.02 -21.14
C ARG A 166 11.24 -7.56 -21.02
N LEU A 167 11.70 -6.87 -19.99
CA LEU A 167 11.47 -5.45 -19.81
C LEU A 167 12.23 -4.62 -20.86
N GLU A 168 13.45 -5.03 -21.22
CA GLU A 168 14.25 -4.39 -22.27
C GLU A 168 13.61 -4.57 -23.66
N GLU A 169 13.16 -5.79 -23.99
CA GLU A 169 12.41 -6.07 -25.22
C GLU A 169 11.16 -5.19 -25.30
N ALA A 170 10.37 -5.12 -24.22
CA ALA A 170 9.18 -4.29 -24.16
C ALA A 170 9.48 -2.80 -24.34
N ALA A 171 10.55 -2.29 -23.72
CA ALA A 171 10.97 -0.90 -23.87
C ALA A 171 11.44 -0.59 -25.30
N ALA A 172 12.18 -1.50 -25.94
CA ALA A 172 12.61 -1.37 -27.33
C ALA A 172 11.41 -1.31 -28.30
N ASP A 173 10.34 -2.03 -27.99
CA ASP A 173 9.06 -1.98 -28.72
C ASP A 173 8.22 -0.71 -28.42
N GLY A 174 8.77 0.25 -27.67
CA GLY A 174 8.10 1.50 -27.31
C GLY A 174 7.02 1.35 -26.23
N ARG A 175 6.93 0.19 -25.55
CA ARG A 175 6.01 0.02 -24.43
C ARG A 175 6.55 0.74 -23.21
N ARG A 176 5.65 1.43 -22.50
CA ARG A 176 5.98 2.23 -21.31
C ARG A 176 5.33 1.73 -20.03
N CYS A 177 4.40 0.77 -20.15
CA CYS A 177 3.58 0.31 -19.04
C CYS A 177 4.11 -1.03 -18.52
N PRO A 178 4.79 -1.07 -17.36
CA PRO A 178 5.35 -2.31 -16.81
C PRO A 178 4.25 -3.35 -16.52
N ARG A 179 3.03 -2.90 -16.19
CA ARG A 179 1.85 -3.75 -16.03
C ARG A 179 1.62 -4.68 -17.21
N LYS A 180 1.74 -4.15 -18.44
CA LYS A 180 1.49 -4.94 -19.65
C LYS A 180 2.56 -6.00 -19.85
N VAL A 181 3.79 -5.73 -19.42
CA VAL A 181 4.87 -6.74 -19.42
C VAL A 181 4.55 -7.85 -18.43
N LEU A 182 4.06 -7.52 -17.23
CA LEU A 182 3.66 -8.53 -16.23
C LEU A 182 2.52 -9.43 -16.71
N ILE A 183 1.55 -8.87 -17.44
CA ILE A 183 0.44 -9.63 -18.05
C ILE A 183 1.00 -10.61 -19.09
N ASP A 184 1.77 -10.11 -20.06
CA ASP A 184 2.25 -10.92 -21.19
C ASP A 184 3.23 -12.01 -20.74
N ALA A 185 3.96 -11.76 -19.66
CA ALA A 185 5.04 -12.63 -19.21
C ALA A 185 4.64 -13.59 -18.07
N GLY A 186 3.37 -13.55 -17.63
CA GLY A 186 2.83 -14.50 -16.65
C GLY A 186 3.37 -14.31 -15.23
N ALA A 187 3.28 -13.09 -14.70
CA ALA A 187 3.64 -12.83 -13.30
C ALA A 187 2.81 -13.68 -12.32
N THR A 188 3.39 -14.04 -11.19
CA THR A 188 2.62 -14.59 -10.06
C THR A 188 1.75 -13.49 -9.48
N LEU A 189 0.45 -13.76 -9.37
CA LEU A 189 -0.51 -12.80 -8.82
C LEU A 189 -1.06 -13.27 -7.50
N ILE A 190 -0.99 -12.40 -6.51
CA ILE A 190 -1.50 -12.62 -5.15
C ILE A 190 -2.53 -11.56 -4.78
N ASP A 191 -3.42 -11.89 -3.84
CA ASP A 191 -4.38 -10.93 -3.32
C ASP A 191 -3.75 -10.10 -2.18
N SER A 192 -4.14 -8.83 -2.09
CA SER A 192 -3.72 -7.94 -1.01
C SER A 192 -4.43 -8.32 0.30
N LEU A 193 -3.82 -8.00 1.44
CA LEU A 193 -4.44 -8.26 2.75
C LEU A 193 -5.55 -7.24 3.03
N ASP A 194 -5.41 -6.04 2.49
CA ASP A 194 -6.36 -4.94 2.56
C ASP A 194 -6.37 -4.23 1.19
N ALA A 195 -7.56 -3.82 0.72
CA ALA A 195 -7.70 -3.14 -0.57
C ALA A 195 -7.00 -1.76 -0.59
N ARG A 196 -6.76 -1.16 0.59
CA ARG A 196 -6.12 0.15 0.74
C ARG A 196 -4.61 0.11 0.48
N GLU A 197 -3.95 -1.04 0.66
CA GLU A 197 -2.48 -1.17 0.53
C GLU A 197 -1.96 -0.64 -0.81
N LEU A 198 -2.77 -0.80 -1.87
CA LEU A 198 -2.41 -0.40 -3.24
C LEU A 198 -3.10 0.90 -3.69
N THR A 199 -3.71 1.63 -2.76
CA THR A 199 -4.39 2.89 -3.08
C THR A 199 -3.37 3.96 -3.39
N ASN A 200 -3.38 4.47 -4.61
CA ASN A 200 -2.52 5.57 -5.03
C ASN A 200 -3.13 6.93 -4.66
N ALA A 201 -2.30 7.85 -4.19
CA ALA A 201 -2.69 9.25 -3.96
C ALA A 201 -1.98 10.18 -4.98
N ASN A 202 -2.66 10.45 -6.10
CA ASN A 202 -2.14 11.24 -7.22
C ASN A 202 -2.76 12.64 -7.34
N LEU A 203 -3.88 12.89 -6.66
CA LEU A 203 -4.58 14.17 -6.58
C LEU A 203 -4.49 14.78 -5.17
N PRO A 204 -4.57 16.11 -5.02
CA PRO A 204 -4.58 16.76 -3.70
C PRO A 204 -5.68 16.23 -2.77
N THR A 205 -6.87 15.98 -3.31
CA THR A 205 -8.00 15.43 -2.54
C THR A 205 -7.79 13.96 -2.14
N GLU A 206 -7.01 13.19 -2.90
CA GLU A 206 -6.62 11.83 -2.52
C GLU A 206 -5.56 11.86 -1.40
N TYR A 207 -4.61 12.79 -1.51
CA TYR A 207 -3.58 13.05 -0.50
C TYR A 207 -4.21 13.43 0.86
N GLU A 208 -5.15 14.38 0.87
CA GLU A 208 -5.88 14.79 2.08
C GLU A 208 -6.68 13.65 2.70
N ARG A 209 -7.36 12.83 1.87
CA ARG A 209 -8.09 11.65 2.34
C ARG A 209 -7.16 10.60 2.95
N ALA A 210 -5.99 10.39 2.34
CA ALA A 210 -4.98 9.47 2.85
C ALA A 210 -4.46 9.92 4.22
N LEU A 211 -4.10 11.21 4.36
CA LEU A 211 -3.69 11.79 5.65
C LEU A 211 -4.75 11.58 6.73
N ALA A 212 -6.01 11.93 6.44
CA ALA A 212 -7.09 11.78 7.41
C ALA A 212 -7.30 10.32 7.84
N SER A 213 -7.10 9.35 6.94
CA SER A 213 -7.19 7.91 7.28
C SER A 213 -6.00 7.43 8.12
N LEU A 214 -4.79 7.93 7.82
CA LEU A 214 -3.60 7.63 8.60
C LEU A 214 -3.66 8.23 10.01
N GLU A 215 -4.15 9.46 10.17
CA GLU A 215 -4.32 10.15 11.46
C GLU A 215 -5.35 9.47 12.36
N ARG A 216 -6.43 8.95 11.78
CA ARG A 216 -7.41 8.13 12.51
C ARG A 216 -6.84 6.80 12.98
N GLY A 217 -5.67 6.40 12.48
CA GLY A 217 -5.05 5.13 12.80
C GLY A 217 -5.88 3.96 12.32
N ASP A 218 -6.51 4.08 11.15
CA ASP A 218 -7.29 3.03 10.50
C ASP A 218 -6.35 1.83 10.18
N ARG A 219 -5.93 1.07 11.20
CA ARG A 219 -5.03 -0.08 11.11
C ARG A 219 -5.59 -1.07 10.10
N MET A 220 -4.69 -1.72 9.37
CA MET A 220 -4.91 -2.92 8.54
C MET A 220 -6.24 -3.60 8.86
N THR A 221 -7.29 -3.31 8.09
CA THR A 221 -8.59 -3.92 8.35
C THR A 221 -8.62 -5.23 7.59
N GLN A 222 -8.00 -6.24 8.20
CA GLN A 222 -8.21 -7.62 7.76
C GLN A 222 -9.72 -7.87 7.69
N ALA A 223 -10.12 -8.56 6.61
CA ALA A 223 -11.46 -9.10 6.50
C ALA A 223 -11.79 -9.89 7.76
N LYS A 224 -12.90 -9.53 8.38
CA LYS A 224 -13.38 -10.12 9.63
C LYS A 224 -14.85 -10.45 9.49
N SER A 225 -15.20 -11.59 10.06
CA SER A 225 -16.59 -12.03 10.16
C SER A 225 -17.30 -11.28 11.27
N VAL A 226 -18.45 -10.67 10.99
CA VAL A 226 -19.32 -10.06 12.00
C VAL A 226 -20.74 -10.56 11.81
N THR A 227 -21.50 -10.64 12.90
CA THR A 227 -22.92 -11.00 12.86
C THR A 227 -23.76 -9.75 13.02
N ILE A 228 -24.68 -9.50 12.09
CA ILE A 228 -25.60 -8.35 12.12
C ILE A 228 -26.97 -8.82 12.57
N ASP A 229 -27.51 -8.16 13.59
CA ASP A 229 -28.91 -8.34 14.03
C ASP A 229 -29.76 -7.16 13.53
N TYR A 230 -30.83 -7.48 12.80
CA TYR A 230 -31.71 -6.50 12.18
C TYR A 230 -33.01 -6.33 12.96
N PHE A 231 -33.42 -5.07 13.13
CA PHE A 231 -34.64 -4.69 13.82
C PHE A 231 -35.49 -3.73 12.98
N ALA A 232 -36.80 -3.76 13.23
CA ALA A 232 -37.79 -2.87 12.63
C ALA A 232 -37.61 -2.71 11.11
N VAL A 233 -37.58 -1.47 10.61
CA VAL A 233 -37.47 -1.18 9.17
C VAL A 233 -36.23 -1.77 8.51
N LEU A 234 -35.12 -1.97 9.22
CA LEU A 234 -33.94 -2.63 8.66
C LEU A 234 -34.17 -4.13 8.44
N ARG A 235 -34.90 -4.78 9.36
CA ARG A 235 -35.31 -6.19 9.22
C ARG A 235 -36.31 -6.36 8.09
N GLU A 236 -37.27 -5.46 7.96
CA GLU A 236 -38.23 -5.47 6.86
C GLU A 236 -37.53 -5.28 5.51
N ALA A 237 -36.57 -4.35 5.44
CA ALA A 237 -35.79 -4.11 4.23
C ALA A 237 -34.89 -5.30 3.86
N ARG A 238 -34.30 -6.02 4.84
CA ARG A 238 -33.49 -7.21 4.55
C ARG A 238 -34.30 -8.46 4.26
N GLY A 239 -35.47 -8.62 4.89
CA GLY A 239 -36.23 -9.87 4.91
C GLY A 239 -35.66 -10.94 5.87
N GLU A 240 -34.54 -10.66 6.53
CA GLU A 240 -33.85 -11.56 7.45
C GLU A 240 -33.60 -10.86 8.79
N ALA A 241 -33.70 -11.62 9.89
CA ALA A 241 -33.48 -11.07 11.24
C ALA A 241 -32.00 -11.00 11.63
N ARG A 242 -31.16 -11.81 10.98
CA ARG A 242 -29.74 -11.93 11.27
C ARG A 242 -28.99 -12.38 10.03
N GLU A 243 -27.82 -11.80 9.81
CA GLU A 243 -26.86 -12.32 8.83
C GLU A 243 -25.43 -12.32 9.40
N THR A 244 -24.55 -13.12 8.80
CA THR A 244 -23.10 -13.05 9.06
C THR A 244 -22.40 -12.73 7.77
N LEU A 245 -21.52 -11.74 7.81
CA LEU A 245 -20.79 -11.29 6.63
C LEU A 245 -19.33 -11.00 6.97
N GLU A 246 -18.50 -11.14 5.95
CA GLU A 246 -17.12 -10.65 5.98
C GLU A 246 -17.12 -9.17 5.61
N THR A 247 -16.44 -8.36 6.44
CA THR A 247 -16.29 -6.92 6.25
C THR A 247 -14.85 -6.48 6.56
N THR A 248 -14.41 -5.42 5.92
CA THR A 248 -13.17 -4.70 6.26
C THR A 248 -13.45 -3.39 7.01
N ALA A 249 -14.68 -3.17 7.48
CA ALA A 249 -15.05 -1.98 8.25
C ALA A 249 -14.28 -1.95 9.57
N ALA A 250 -13.53 -0.88 9.84
CA ALA A 250 -12.85 -0.66 11.10
C ALA A 250 -13.85 -0.39 12.22
N THR A 251 -14.90 0.38 11.92
CA THR A 251 -15.83 0.92 12.92
C THR A 251 -17.29 0.58 12.61
N ALA A 252 -18.16 0.73 13.61
CA ALA A 252 -19.61 0.63 13.45
C ALA A 252 -20.16 1.58 12.37
N ALA A 253 -19.58 2.78 12.21
CA ALA A 253 -19.98 3.76 11.19
C ALA A 253 -19.74 3.25 9.77
N GLU A 254 -18.55 2.70 9.54
CA GLU A 254 -18.15 2.15 8.24
C GLU A 254 -18.98 0.92 7.89
N LEU A 255 -19.20 0.03 8.86
CA LEU A 255 -20.02 -1.15 8.67
C LEU A 255 -21.44 -0.78 8.27
N TYR A 256 -22.04 0.24 8.91
CA TYR A 256 -23.37 0.68 8.52
C TYR A 256 -23.43 1.24 7.09
N GLU A 257 -22.42 2.02 6.68
CA GLU A 257 -22.38 2.55 5.33
C GLU A 257 -22.20 1.44 4.29
N GLU A 258 -21.37 0.44 4.59
CA GLU A 258 -21.23 -0.78 3.78
C GLU A 258 -22.59 -1.47 3.61
N LEU A 259 -23.30 -1.72 4.70
CA LEU A 259 -24.64 -2.32 4.68
C LEU A 259 -25.66 -1.46 3.93
N ARG A 260 -25.59 -0.13 4.07
CA ARG A 260 -26.48 0.81 3.39
C ARG A 260 -26.34 0.72 1.88
N VAL A 261 -25.10 0.64 1.38
CA VAL A 261 -24.82 0.44 -0.05
C VAL A 261 -25.21 -0.97 -0.49
N ARG A 262 -24.84 -1.99 0.29
CA ARG A 262 -25.06 -3.41 -0.04
C ARG A 262 -26.53 -3.79 -0.09
N HIS A 263 -27.35 -3.22 0.79
CA HIS A 263 -28.75 -3.59 0.97
C HIS A 263 -29.74 -2.47 0.65
N GLY A 264 -29.26 -1.30 0.24
CA GLY A 264 -30.11 -0.17 -0.15
C GLY A 264 -30.90 0.45 1.01
N PHE A 265 -30.34 0.45 2.24
CA PHE A 265 -31.01 1.08 3.37
C PHE A 265 -31.16 2.60 3.17
N SER A 266 -32.33 3.13 3.53
CA SER A 266 -32.66 4.55 3.36
C SER A 266 -32.42 5.39 4.62
N LEU A 267 -32.25 4.76 5.79
CA LEU A 267 -32.07 5.47 7.04
C LEU A 267 -30.67 6.09 7.15
N PRO A 268 -30.56 7.36 7.59
CA PRO A 268 -29.27 7.95 7.93
C PRO A 268 -28.79 7.48 9.32
N ARG A 269 -27.48 7.50 9.54
CA ARG A 269 -26.86 7.19 10.86
C ARG A 269 -27.44 8.00 12.02
N SER A 270 -27.80 9.26 11.77
CA SER A 270 -28.40 10.15 12.78
C SER A 270 -29.76 9.66 13.31
N ALA A 271 -30.43 8.79 12.54
CA ALA A 271 -31.70 8.17 12.93
C ALA A 271 -31.50 6.79 13.57
N LEU A 272 -30.27 6.40 13.92
CA LEU A 272 -29.96 5.08 14.46
C LEU A 272 -29.07 5.20 15.69
N ARG A 273 -29.18 4.20 16.57
CA ARG A 273 -28.16 3.90 17.58
C ARG A 273 -27.51 2.57 17.21
N VAL A 274 -26.24 2.41 17.55
CA VAL A 274 -25.52 1.15 17.35
C VAL A 274 -25.25 0.49 18.69
N ALA A 275 -25.44 -0.83 18.74
CA ALA A 275 -24.99 -1.67 19.82
C ALA A 275 -24.03 -2.75 19.29
N VAL A 276 -22.97 -3.02 20.04
CA VAL A 276 -21.99 -4.07 19.75
C VAL A 276 -21.93 -4.99 20.97
N ASN A 277 -22.14 -6.29 20.78
CA ASN A 277 -22.18 -7.30 21.83
C ASN A 277 -23.15 -6.93 22.98
N ASP A 278 -24.33 -6.44 22.60
CA ASP A 278 -25.43 -6.01 23.49
C ASP A 278 -25.21 -4.68 24.24
N ASP A 279 -24.08 -3.99 24.03
CA ASP A 279 -23.78 -2.67 24.62
C ASP A 279 -23.93 -1.53 23.60
N PHE A 280 -24.57 -0.42 23.98
CA PHE A 280 -24.61 0.78 23.15
C PHE A 280 -23.24 1.46 23.09
N VAL A 281 -22.73 1.67 21.87
CA VAL A 281 -21.38 2.20 21.65
C VAL A 281 -21.41 3.45 20.76
N PRO A 282 -20.37 4.30 20.83
CA PRO A 282 -20.18 5.36 19.84
C PRO A 282 -19.98 4.77 18.43
N TRP A 283 -20.27 5.57 17.41
CA TRP A 283 -20.16 5.14 16.01
C TRP A 283 -18.72 4.84 15.59
N GLU A 284 -17.75 5.42 16.31
CA GLU A 284 -16.32 5.26 16.14
C GLU A 284 -15.78 4.00 16.85
N HIS A 285 -16.65 3.20 17.49
CA HIS A 285 -16.25 1.96 18.14
C HIS A 285 -15.65 0.97 17.15
N GLU A 286 -14.44 0.48 17.47
CA GLU A 286 -13.71 -0.49 16.66
C GLU A 286 -14.39 -1.87 16.70
N LEU A 287 -14.59 -2.48 15.54
CA LEU A 287 -15.16 -3.81 15.39
C LEU A 287 -14.08 -4.88 15.35
N ARG A 288 -14.36 -6.03 15.96
CA ARG A 288 -13.52 -7.23 15.98
C ARG A 288 -14.23 -8.40 15.30
N GLY A 289 -13.44 -9.36 14.83
CA GLY A 289 -14.00 -10.60 14.30
C GLY A 289 -14.81 -11.34 15.37
N GLY A 290 -16.01 -11.76 15.01
CA GLY A 290 -16.98 -12.40 15.87
C GLY A 290 -17.95 -11.45 16.58
N ASP A 291 -17.82 -10.13 16.42
CA ASP A 291 -18.73 -9.17 17.06
C ASP A 291 -20.16 -9.31 16.53
N ARG A 292 -21.13 -9.16 17.44
CA ARG A 292 -22.54 -8.98 17.11
C ARG A 292 -22.87 -7.50 17.07
N VAL A 293 -23.33 -7.01 15.93
CA VAL A 293 -23.66 -5.59 15.72
C VAL A 293 -25.14 -5.43 15.45
N SER A 294 -25.78 -4.49 16.14
CA SER A 294 -27.19 -4.14 15.97
C SER A 294 -27.33 -2.66 15.64
N PHE A 295 -28.01 -2.35 14.54
CA PHE A 295 -28.42 -0.98 14.22
C PHE A 295 -29.88 -0.80 14.61
N ILE A 296 -30.13 0.03 15.60
CA ILE A 296 -31.41 0.14 16.30
C ILE A 296 -32.05 1.48 15.93
N PRO A 297 -33.12 1.48 15.10
CA PRO A 297 -33.93 2.67 14.87
C PRO A 297 -34.60 3.16 16.15
N PRO A 298 -34.98 4.45 16.24
CA PRO A 298 -35.85 4.91 17.32
C PRO A 298 -37.09 4.04 17.36
N VAL A 299 -37.40 3.53 18.53
CA VAL A 299 -38.60 2.75 18.76
C VAL A 299 -39.77 3.70 18.58
N ALA A 300 -40.56 3.54 17.52
CA ALA A 300 -41.91 4.09 17.49
C ALA A 300 -42.74 3.26 18.49
N GLY A 301 -42.64 3.61 19.77
CA GLY A 301 -43.59 3.15 20.78
C GLY A 301 -44.92 3.86 20.56
N GLY A 302 -46.00 3.07 20.49
CA GLY A 302 -47.38 3.55 20.37
C GLY A 302 -47.94 4.17 21.64
#